data_AF-A0A0S8JKY8-F1
#
_entry.id   AF-A0A0S8JKY8-F1
#
_cell.length_a   1.000
_cell.length_b   1.000
_cell.length_c   1.000
_cell.angle_alpha   90.00
_cell.angle_beta   90.00
_cell.angle_gamma   90.00
#
_symmetry.space_group_name_H-M   'P 1'
#
loop_
_entity.id
_entity.type
_entity.pdbx_description
1 polymer ?
#
loop_
_entity_poly.entity_id
_entity_poly.type
_entity_poly.pdbx_seq_one_letter_code
_entity_poly.pdbx_strand_id
1 'polypeptide(L)'
;MSAEIALAIRTSLPAQYETTVLLEDRDAVSLLLEYEAPVRGGYEQRVRWWCDGGRLEHEDSLVRNRFYPPLRAAVSTIQAELGLYPRQAGRTAKIPAFKKNAVLRVISSSPGMLLHDGEIDGFRIGRYLDPTDPEIRKEFNVANSWALIYPERFLRPSGFYLVDETSHDLRISRHFRLGDFALDYPWFSLGKRQYIALDYGLVRKMEDLVDELNRAGLPGDKIVIIYAFRPPAYNTDRVVRDSEQSLKAPFSFHQYGKAVDFILDADGDLRLDDLDGDGRITVRDAAALAHYVNVLDRRYRARAVLLYGGAGIYDHHDFWERPVQTPYVHMDVRGFLDENGHLIRWPSEWPDTGEPIAWGKL
;
A
#
# COMPACT_ATOMS: atom_id res chain seq x y z
N MET A 1 -14.20 16.31 -37.63
CA MET A 1 -14.23 16.00 -36.18
C MET A 1 -13.75 14.58 -36.00
N SER A 2 -12.48 14.42 -35.62
CA SER A 2 -11.91 13.13 -35.21
C SER A 2 -12.54 12.78 -33.86
N ALA A 3 -13.62 12.00 -33.88
CA ALA A 3 -14.12 11.40 -32.65
C ALA A 3 -13.10 10.34 -32.24
N GLU A 4 -12.16 10.71 -31.35
CA GLU A 4 -11.30 9.73 -30.72
C GLU A 4 -12.19 8.79 -29.89
N ILE A 5 -12.18 7.51 -30.24
CA ILE A 5 -12.83 6.49 -29.43
C ILE A 5 -12.05 6.40 -28.12
N ALA A 6 -12.68 6.84 -27.02
CA ALA A 6 -12.22 6.53 -25.68
C ALA A 6 -12.41 5.04 -25.42
N LEU A 7 -11.39 4.38 -24.87
CA LEU A 7 -11.37 2.94 -24.62
C LEU A 7 -10.62 2.67 -23.33
N ALA A 8 -11.25 1.98 -22.39
CA ALA A 8 -10.66 1.61 -21.11
C ALA A 8 -11.13 0.23 -20.67
N ILE A 9 -10.32 -0.46 -19.88
CA ILE A 9 -10.77 -1.65 -19.15
C ILE A 9 -11.03 -1.22 -17.71
N ARG A 10 -12.25 -1.47 -17.22
CA ARG A 10 -12.62 -1.31 -15.82
C ARG A 10 -12.69 -2.65 -15.12
N THR A 11 -12.36 -2.61 -13.85
CA THR A 11 -12.64 -3.67 -12.90
C THR A 11 -13.75 -3.24 -11.96
N SER A 12 -14.39 -4.20 -11.31
CA SER A 12 -15.33 -3.92 -10.22
C SER A 12 -14.64 -3.51 -8.91
N LEU A 13 -13.30 -3.45 -8.89
CA LEU A 13 -12.51 -3.25 -7.67
C LEU A 13 -12.26 -1.76 -7.42
N PRO A 14 -12.31 -1.30 -6.17
CA PRO A 14 -11.96 0.08 -5.81
C PRO A 14 -10.47 0.39 -5.94
N ALA A 15 -9.62 -0.64 -6.01
CA ALA A 15 -8.17 -0.55 -6.10
C ALA A 15 -7.62 -0.25 -7.52
N GLN A 16 -8.50 0.03 -8.48
CA GLN A 16 -8.06 0.46 -9.80
C GLN A 16 -7.72 1.96 -9.80
N TYR A 17 -6.44 2.26 -9.99
CA TYR A 17 -5.94 3.61 -10.25
C TYR A 17 -5.52 3.73 -11.72
N GLU A 18 -6.22 4.57 -12.48
CA GLU A 18 -6.03 4.71 -13.93
C GLU A 18 -6.08 3.34 -14.66
N THR A 19 -4.93 2.89 -15.14
CA THR A 19 -4.74 1.62 -15.85
C THR A 19 -4.04 0.57 -15.00
N THR A 20 -3.85 0.80 -13.71
CA THR A 20 -3.22 -0.13 -12.77
C THR A 20 -4.24 -0.60 -11.74
N VAL A 21 -4.22 -1.89 -11.41
CA VAL A 21 -5.05 -2.49 -10.36
C VAL A 21 -4.14 -3.29 -9.45
N LEU A 22 -4.17 -3.01 -8.16
CA LEU A 22 -3.58 -3.87 -7.15
C LEU A 22 -4.69 -4.84 -6.69
N LEU A 23 -4.45 -6.16 -6.70
CA LEU A 23 -5.44 -7.17 -6.27
C LEU A 23 -5.26 -7.55 -4.81
N GLU A 24 -6.31 -7.38 -3.99
CA GLU A 24 -6.22 -7.63 -2.54
C GLU A 24 -5.97 -9.10 -2.20
N ASP A 25 -6.47 -9.97 -3.07
CA ASP A 25 -6.36 -11.40 -2.99
C ASP A 25 -6.16 -11.98 -4.40
N ARG A 26 -6.40 -13.29 -4.51
CA ARG A 26 -6.24 -14.06 -5.73
C ARG A 26 -7.54 -14.38 -6.43
N ASP A 27 -8.63 -13.76 -6.01
CA ASP A 27 -9.92 -13.99 -6.60
C ASP A 27 -9.94 -13.46 -8.03
N ALA A 28 -10.83 -14.07 -8.81
CA ALA A 28 -10.99 -13.71 -10.20
C ALA A 28 -11.64 -12.33 -10.30
N VAL A 29 -11.09 -11.48 -11.15
CA VAL A 29 -11.54 -10.10 -11.32
C VAL A 29 -12.44 -10.00 -12.54
N SER A 30 -13.58 -9.35 -12.37
CA SER A 30 -14.46 -9.04 -13.49
C SER A 30 -13.89 -7.86 -14.28
N LEU A 31 -13.80 -8.01 -15.60
CA LEU A 31 -13.32 -7.01 -16.53
C LEU A 31 -14.47 -6.51 -17.40
N LEU A 32 -14.51 -5.20 -17.61
CA LEU A 32 -15.43 -4.55 -18.53
C LEU A 32 -14.65 -3.64 -19.48
N LEU A 33 -14.80 -3.85 -20.78
CA LEU A 33 -14.31 -2.92 -21.80
C LEU A 33 -15.35 -1.81 -21.97
N GLU A 34 -15.01 -0.63 -21.49
CA GLU A 34 -15.77 0.60 -21.71
C GLU A 34 -15.25 1.29 -22.96
N TYR A 35 -16.18 1.69 -23.83
CA TYR A 35 -15.83 2.48 -24.99
C TYR A 35 -16.96 3.41 -25.41
N GLU A 36 -16.59 4.57 -25.93
CA GLU A 36 -17.50 5.50 -26.57
C GLU A 36 -17.30 5.43 -28.07
N ALA A 37 -18.13 4.63 -28.76
CA ALA A 37 -18.12 4.50 -30.21
C ALA A 37 -19.26 5.30 -30.85
N PRO A 38 -19.10 5.74 -32.12
CA PRO A 38 -20.19 6.31 -32.88
C PRO A 38 -21.37 5.32 -32.97
N VAL A 39 -22.52 5.70 -32.44
CA VAL A 39 -23.74 4.87 -32.28
C VAL A 39 -24.39 4.44 -33.63
N ARG A 40 -23.74 4.64 -34.78
CA ARG A 40 -24.38 4.38 -36.08
C ARG A 40 -24.31 2.90 -36.44
N GLY A 41 -25.48 2.28 -36.67
CA GLY A 41 -25.72 0.89 -37.06
C GLY A 41 -25.15 0.44 -38.41
N GLY A 42 -23.93 0.87 -38.74
CA GLY A 42 -23.19 0.54 -39.95
C GLY A 42 -21.83 -0.10 -39.68
N TYR A 43 -21.58 -0.59 -38.46
CA TYR A 43 -20.32 -1.27 -38.10
C TYR A 43 -20.60 -2.61 -37.42
N GLU A 44 -19.82 -3.63 -37.78
CA GLU A 44 -19.63 -4.81 -36.95
C GLU A 44 -18.52 -4.53 -35.94
N GLN A 45 -18.76 -4.90 -34.69
CA GLN A 45 -17.77 -4.82 -33.64
C GLN A 45 -17.07 -6.16 -33.49
N ARG A 46 -15.75 -6.13 -33.37
CA ARG A 46 -14.97 -7.29 -32.96
C ARG A 46 -14.05 -6.87 -31.83
N VAL A 47 -14.07 -7.65 -30.76
CA VAL A 47 -13.18 -7.44 -29.61
C VAL A 47 -12.27 -8.65 -29.48
N ARG A 48 -10.98 -8.40 -29.29
CA ARG A 48 -9.99 -9.44 -28.96
C ARG A 48 -9.36 -9.12 -27.63
N TRP A 49 -9.25 -10.12 -26.78
CA TRP A 49 -8.66 -10.01 -25.46
C TRP A 49 -7.47 -10.93 -25.33
N TRP A 50 -6.43 -10.49 -24.63
CA TRP A 50 -5.30 -11.33 -24.27
C TRP A 50 -4.62 -10.80 -23.00
N CYS A 51 -3.85 -11.67 -22.36
CA CYS A 51 -3.00 -11.31 -21.22
C CYS A 51 -1.63 -11.98 -21.35
N ASP A 52 -0.59 -11.37 -20.79
CA ASP A 52 0.78 -11.93 -20.75
C ASP A 52 1.04 -12.82 -19.52
N GLY A 53 0.20 -12.73 -18.49
CA GLY A 53 0.25 -13.55 -17.29
C GLY A 53 -1.12 -13.77 -16.67
N GLY A 54 -1.36 -14.96 -16.13
CA GLY A 54 -2.69 -15.38 -15.64
C GLY A 54 -3.53 -16.04 -16.74
N ARG A 55 -4.85 -16.04 -16.57
CA ARG A 55 -5.81 -16.63 -17.53
C ARG A 55 -7.03 -15.73 -17.69
N LEU A 56 -7.46 -15.53 -18.94
CA LEU A 56 -8.75 -14.93 -19.25
C LEU A 56 -9.79 -16.02 -19.52
N GLU A 57 -10.99 -15.82 -18.98
CA GLU A 57 -12.18 -16.60 -19.33
C GLU A 57 -13.16 -15.67 -20.02
N HIS A 58 -13.56 -16.08 -21.23
CA HIS A 58 -14.49 -15.33 -22.06
C HIS A 58 -15.92 -15.53 -21.58
N GLU A 59 -16.60 -14.44 -21.26
CA GLU A 59 -18.04 -14.47 -21.01
C GLU A 59 -18.80 -14.39 -22.35
N ASP A 60 -20.11 -14.65 -22.33
CA ASP A 60 -20.98 -14.60 -23.51
C ASP A 60 -21.01 -13.21 -24.19
N SER A 61 -20.46 -12.19 -23.54
CA SER A 61 -20.38 -10.81 -24.03
C SER A 61 -18.98 -10.46 -24.52
N LEU A 62 -18.90 -9.82 -25.70
CA LEU A 62 -17.64 -9.34 -26.29
C LEU A 62 -16.85 -8.36 -25.39
N VAL A 63 -17.56 -7.67 -24.49
CA VAL A 63 -17.00 -6.58 -23.66
C VAL A 63 -16.75 -7.00 -22.22
N ARG A 64 -17.12 -8.22 -21.83
CA ARG A 64 -16.91 -8.73 -20.47
C ARG A 64 -16.02 -9.96 -20.49
N ASN A 65 -15.10 -10.03 -19.54
CA ASN A 65 -14.31 -11.21 -19.29
C ASN A 65 -14.05 -11.34 -17.80
N ARG A 66 -13.55 -12.50 -17.41
CA ARG A 66 -13.01 -12.71 -16.08
C ARG A 66 -11.51 -13.00 -16.17
N PHE A 67 -10.73 -12.31 -15.34
CA PHE A 67 -9.30 -12.52 -15.20
C PHE A 67 -8.97 -13.32 -13.96
N TYR A 68 -8.18 -14.37 -14.12
CA TYR A 68 -7.62 -15.17 -13.04
C TYR A 68 -6.14 -14.85 -12.91
N PRO A 69 -5.68 -14.26 -11.80
CA PRO A 69 -4.27 -13.93 -11.61
C PRO A 69 -3.40 -15.19 -11.53
N PRO A 70 -2.10 -15.08 -11.87
CA PRO A 70 -1.15 -16.17 -11.68
C PRO A 70 -1.04 -16.59 -10.20
N LEU A 71 -0.51 -17.80 -9.96
CA LEU A 71 -0.29 -18.31 -8.60
C LEU A 71 0.76 -17.49 -7.82
N ARG A 72 1.79 -17.02 -8.52
CA ARG A 72 2.88 -16.22 -7.95
C ARG A 72 2.64 -14.75 -8.25
N ALA A 73 3.15 -13.89 -7.37
CA ALA A 73 3.12 -12.46 -7.55
C ALA A 73 3.72 -12.08 -8.91
N ALA A 74 3.04 -11.20 -9.62
CA ALA A 74 3.43 -10.74 -10.93
C ALA A 74 2.71 -9.43 -11.27
N VAL A 75 3.28 -8.70 -12.22
CA VAL A 75 2.56 -7.68 -12.98
C VAL A 75 2.08 -8.34 -14.26
N SER A 76 0.77 -8.50 -14.41
CA SER A 76 0.14 -8.96 -15.64
C SER A 76 -0.39 -7.77 -16.44
N THR A 77 -0.19 -7.77 -17.74
CA THR A 77 -0.83 -6.87 -18.68
C THR A 77 -2.02 -7.57 -19.32
N ILE A 78 -3.20 -6.98 -19.17
CA ILE A 78 -4.42 -7.37 -19.86
C ILE A 78 -4.69 -6.35 -20.95
N GLN A 79 -4.96 -6.82 -22.15
CA GLN A 79 -5.23 -5.95 -23.30
C GLN A 79 -6.53 -6.35 -23.97
N ALA A 80 -7.23 -5.32 -24.45
CA ALA A 80 -8.44 -5.46 -25.25
C ALA A 80 -8.31 -4.60 -26.50
N GLU A 81 -8.55 -5.20 -27.66
CA GLU A 81 -8.53 -4.51 -28.95
C GLU A 81 -9.95 -4.46 -29.50
N LEU A 82 -10.48 -3.26 -29.68
CA LEU A 82 -11.75 -3.01 -30.36
C LEU A 82 -11.49 -2.65 -31.83
N GLY A 83 -12.07 -3.44 -32.73
CA GLY A 83 -12.15 -3.16 -34.15
C GLY A 83 -13.59 -2.86 -34.59
N LEU A 84 -13.78 -1.74 -35.30
CA LEU A 84 -15.06 -1.38 -35.92
C LEU A 84 -14.97 -1.55 -37.44
N TYR A 85 -15.73 -2.50 -37.98
CA TYR A 85 -15.69 -2.90 -39.39
C TYR A 85 -16.93 -2.42 -40.12
N PRO A 86 -16.82 -1.56 -41.15
CA PRO A 86 -17.97 -1.09 -41.91
C PRO A 86 -18.83 -2.24 -42.43
N ARG A 87 -20.15 -2.10 -42.30
CA ARG A 87 -21.15 -2.94 -42.94
C ARG A 87 -21.73 -2.20 -44.14
N GLN A 88 -21.67 -2.82 -45.32
CA GLN A 88 -22.31 -2.33 -46.53
C GLN A 88 -23.07 -3.46 -47.20
N ALA A 89 -24.35 -3.23 -47.52
CA ALA A 89 -25.23 -4.19 -48.20
C ALA A 89 -25.21 -5.60 -47.57
N GLY A 90 -25.25 -5.68 -46.23
CA GLY A 90 -25.26 -6.95 -45.48
C GLY A 90 -23.90 -7.65 -45.39
N ARG A 91 -22.82 -7.09 -45.95
CA ARG A 91 -21.45 -7.62 -45.85
C ARG A 91 -20.58 -6.76 -44.96
N THR A 92 -19.79 -7.41 -44.11
CA THR A 92 -18.79 -6.75 -43.26
C THR A 92 -17.47 -6.64 -44.00
N ALA A 93 -16.86 -5.45 -43.98
CA ALA A 93 -15.54 -5.21 -44.56
C ALA A 93 -14.47 -6.08 -43.86
N LYS A 94 -13.41 -6.44 -44.59
CA LYS A 94 -12.29 -7.21 -44.01
C LYS A 94 -11.34 -6.34 -43.18
N ILE A 95 -11.30 -5.04 -43.46
CA ILE A 95 -10.41 -4.07 -42.83
C ILE A 95 -11.24 -3.19 -41.88
N PRO A 96 -10.80 -2.99 -40.62
CA PRO A 96 -11.52 -2.12 -39.71
C PRO A 96 -11.36 -0.66 -40.13
N ALA A 97 -12.41 0.13 -39.99
CA ALA A 97 -12.32 1.59 -40.11
C ALA A 97 -11.67 2.22 -38.89
N PHE A 98 -11.85 1.59 -37.72
CA PHE A 98 -11.24 2.01 -36.46
C PHE A 98 -10.69 0.82 -35.70
N LYS A 99 -9.52 1.02 -35.11
CA LYS A 99 -8.85 0.04 -34.27
C LYS A 99 -8.25 0.75 -33.06
N LYS A 100 -8.65 0.38 -31.86
CA LYS A 100 -8.15 0.94 -30.59
C LYS A 100 -7.82 -0.17 -29.61
N ASN A 101 -6.81 0.07 -28.78
CA ASN A 101 -6.38 -0.84 -27.72
C ASN A 101 -6.58 -0.18 -26.37
N ALA A 102 -7.09 -0.93 -25.40
CA ALA A 102 -7.01 -0.61 -23.98
C ALA A 102 -6.06 -1.58 -23.28
N VAL A 103 -5.44 -1.08 -22.22
CA VAL A 103 -4.47 -1.81 -21.41
C VAL A 103 -4.83 -1.64 -19.96
N LEU A 104 -4.73 -2.73 -19.21
CA LEU A 104 -4.84 -2.78 -17.76
C LEU A 104 -3.64 -3.56 -17.21
N ARG A 105 -2.88 -2.95 -16.32
CA ARG A 105 -1.85 -3.61 -15.51
C ARG A 105 -2.49 -4.09 -14.23
N VAL A 106 -2.23 -5.35 -13.90
CA VAL A 106 -2.76 -5.99 -12.70
C VAL A 106 -1.57 -6.49 -11.89
N ILE A 107 -1.44 -5.99 -10.67
CA ILE A 107 -0.42 -6.39 -9.71
C ILE A 107 -1.08 -7.40 -8.76
N SER A 108 -0.73 -8.67 -8.92
CA SER A 108 -1.25 -9.75 -8.08
C SER A 108 -0.23 -10.19 -7.03
N SER A 109 -0.70 -10.70 -5.89
CA SER A 109 0.14 -11.20 -4.81
C SER A 109 0.37 -12.71 -4.88
N SER A 110 1.51 -13.16 -4.36
CA SER A 110 1.76 -14.56 -3.98
C SER A 110 0.96 -14.83 -2.72
N PRO A 111 0.16 -15.90 -2.62
CA PRO A 111 -0.61 -16.17 -1.43
C PRO A 111 0.33 -16.49 -0.26
N GLY A 112 -0.03 -16.07 0.95
CA GLY A 112 0.80 -16.23 2.15
C GLY A 112 1.10 -17.68 2.51
N MET A 113 0.38 -18.65 1.94
CA MET A 113 0.70 -20.07 2.05
C MET A 113 1.97 -20.50 1.30
N LEU A 114 2.45 -19.69 0.34
CA LEU A 114 3.75 -19.92 -0.30
C LEU A 114 4.93 -19.53 0.60
N LEU A 115 4.66 -18.85 1.71
CA LEU A 115 5.67 -18.64 2.75
C LEU A 115 5.97 -19.97 3.44
N HIS A 116 7.05 -20.61 3.00
CA HIS A 116 7.53 -21.88 3.52
C HIS A 116 8.90 -21.65 4.18
N ASP A 117 9.07 -22.10 5.42
CA ASP A 117 10.29 -21.88 6.21
C ASP A 117 10.77 -20.41 6.28
N GLY A 118 9.82 -19.47 6.21
CA GLY A 118 10.12 -18.05 6.25
C GLY A 118 10.61 -17.46 4.93
N GLU A 119 10.49 -18.17 3.81
CA GLU A 119 10.90 -17.69 2.49
C GLU A 119 9.79 -17.75 1.44
N ILE A 120 9.86 -16.85 0.46
CA ILE A 120 9.10 -16.91 -0.80
C ILE A 120 10.09 -16.72 -1.94
N ASP A 121 10.22 -17.71 -2.82
CA ASP A 121 11.12 -17.67 -3.99
C ASP A 121 12.57 -17.26 -3.65
N GLY A 122 13.08 -17.77 -2.52
CA GLY A 122 14.42 -17.49 -2.03
C GLY A 122 14.59 -16.12 -1.37
N PHE A 123 13.53 -15.31 -1.27
CA PHE A 123 13.53 -14.09 -0.48
C PHE A 123 13.12 -14.40 0.96
N ARG A 124 14.00 -14.07 1.92
CA ARG A 124 13.79 -14.33 3.34
C ARG A 124 12.86 -13.28 3.96
N ILE A 125 11.61 -13.67 4.18
CA ILE A 125 10.62 -12.87 4.91
C ILE A 125 10.79 -13.05 6.42
N GLY A 126 11.03 -14.29 6.86
CA GLY A 126 11.06 -14.69 8.27
C GLY A 126 9.75 -15.27 8.77
N ARG A 127 9.75 -15.64 10.05
CA ARG A 127 8.62 -16.31 10.69
C ARG A 127 7.67 -15.28 11.32
N TYR A 128 6.38 -15.41 11.01
CA TYR A 128 5.33 -14.75 11.79
C TYR A 128 5.14 -15.53 13.09
N LEU A 129 5.34 -14.85 14.20
CA LEU A 129 5.23 -15.43 15.53
C LEU A 129 3.76 -15.64 15.90
N ASP A 130 3.47 -16.70 16.67
CA ASP A 130 2.15 -16.91 17.25
C ASP A 130 2.08 -16.15 18.59
N PRO A 131 1.25 -15.11 18.72
CA PRO A 131 1.16 -14.33 19.96
C PRO A 131 0.51 -15.11 21.11
N THR A 132 -0.14 -16.24 20.84
CA THR A 132 -0.78 -17.08 21.86
C THR A 132 0.17 -18.13 22.45
N ASP A 133 1.32 -18.38 21.80
CA ASP A 133 2.33 -19.32 22.25
C ASP A 133 3.06 -18.80 23.52
N PRO A 134 2.98 -19.50 24.66
CA PRO A 134 3.64 -19.09 25.89
C PRO A 134 5.16 -18.96 25.79
N GLU A 135 5.82 -19.80 24.99
CA GLU A 135 7.29 -19.76 24.86
C GLU A 135 7.75 -18.55 24.06
N ILE A 136 7.03 -18.22 22.97
CA ILE A 136 7.26 -16.98 22.21
C ILE A 136 7.09 -15.76 23.11
N ARG A 137 6.05 -15.71 23.93
CA ARG A 137 5.84 -14.56 24.83
C ARG A 137 6.95 -14.42 25.86
N LYS A 138 7.44 -15.54 26.39
CA LYS A 138 8.54 -15.55 27.35
C LYS A 138 9.84 -15.09 26.68
N GLU A 139 10.14 -15.61 25.49
CA GLU A 139 11.33 -15.25 24.71
C GLU A 139 11.38 -13.75 24.40
N PHE A 140 10.24 -13.18 23.99
CA PHE A 140 10.14 -11.79 23.57
C PHE A 140 9.65 -10.83 24.67
N ASN A 141 9.60 -11.28 25.93
CA ASN A 141 9.13 -10.52 27.10
C ASN A 141 7.79 -9.78 26.88
N VAL A 142 6.83 -10.48 26.30
CA VAL A 142 5.52 -9.93 25.90
C VAL A 142 4.54 -10.05 27.06
N ALA A 143 4.67 -9.16 28.05
CA ALA A 143 3.83 -9.19 29.25
C ALA A 143 2.38 -8.74 28.98
N ASN A 144 2.20 -7.72 28.14
CA ASN A 144 0.90 -7.20 27.68
C ASN A 144 1.04 -6.67 26.24
N SER A 145 0.84 -7.53 25.24
CA SER A 145 0.70 -7.04 23.86
C SER A 145 -0.74 -7.08 23.41
N TRP A 146 -1.08 -6.08 22.61
CA TRP A 146 -2.29 -6.09 21.79
C TRP A 146 -2.43 -7.36 20.94
N ALA A 147 -1.32 -8.06 20.65
CA ALA A 147 -1.35 -9.32 19.92
C ALA A 147 -1.99 -10.47 20.69
N LEU A 148 -2.04 -10.42 22.03
CA LEU A 148 -2.81 -11.39 22.81
C LEU A 148 -4.30 -11.06 22.87
N ILE A 149 -4.65 -9.76 22.89
CA ILE A 149 -6.03 -9.29 22.98
C ILE A 149 -6.73 -9.40 21.62
N TYR A 150 -5.99 -9.13 20.54
CA TYR A 150 -6.46 -9.10 19.16
C TYR A 150 -5.62 -10.02 18.25
N PRO A 151 -5.45 -11.32 18.55
CA PRO A 151 -4.56 -12.21 17.81
C PRO A 151 -4.90 -12.30 16.32
N GLU A 152 -6.16 -12.09 15.95
CA GLU A 152 -6.62 -12.03 14.56
C GLU A 152 -5.98 -10.89 13.75
N ARG A 153 -5.47 -9.84 14.41
CA ARG A 153 -4.79 -8.70 13.78
C ARG A 153 -3.32 -8.97 13.49
N PHE A 154 -2.76 -10.04 14.05
CA PHE A 154 -1.36 -10.44 13.95
C PHE A 154 -1.20 -11.77 13.20
N LEU A 155 -2.21 -12.14 12.42
CA LEU A 155 -2.12 -13.27 11.50
C LEU A 155 -1.15 -12.94 10.38
N ARG A 156 -0.47 -13.99 9.89
CA ARG A 156 0.33 -13.90 8.66
C ARG A 156 -0.50 -13.25 7.54
N PRO A 157 0.06 -12.28 6.79
CA PRO A 157 -0.59 -11.68 5.63
C PRO A 157 -1.10 -12.72 4.63
N SER A 158 -2.28 -12.46 4.06
CA SER A 158 -2.93 -13.34 3.08
C SER A 158 -2.16 -13.40 1.75
N GLY A 159 -1.36 -12.39 1.44
CA GLY A 159 -0.54 -12.33 0.24
C GLY A 159 0.65 -11.38 0.36
N PHE A 160 1.62 -11.58 -0.52
CA PHE A 160 2.82 -10.77 -0.67
C PHE A 160 3.00 -10.32 -2.11
N TYR A 161 3.19 -9.03 -2.34
CA TYR A 161 3.49 -8.46 -3.65
C TYR A 161 4.98 -8.50 -3.92
N LEU A 162 5.34 -8.75 -5.17
CA LEU A 162 6.71 -8.68 -5.63
C LEU A 162 7.03 -7.22 -5.99
N VAL A 163 8.04 -6.66 -5.34
CA VAL A 163 8.68 -5.38 -5.69
C VAL A 163 9.98 -5.71 -6.40
N ASP A 164 10.03 -5.41 -7.70
CA ASP A 164 11.21 -5.52 -8.55
C ASP A 164 11.18 -4.43 -9.63
N GLU A 165 12.11 -4.50 -10.59
CA GLU A 165 12.22 -3.56 -11.72
C GLU A 165 10.95 -3.41 -12.57
N THR A 166 9.99 -4.33 -12.47
CA THR A 166 8.73 -4.28 -13.24
C THR A 166 7.57 -3.66 -12.47
N SER A 167 7.60 -3.71 -11.14
CA SER A 167 6.47 -3.32 -10.28
C SER A 167 6.76 -2.11 -9.39
N HIS A 168 8.03 -1.86 -9.12
CA HIS A 168 8.52 -0.83 -8.22
C HIS A 168 7.88 0.55 -8.46
N ASP A 169 7.95 1.02 -9.72
CA ASP A 169 7.49 2.36 -10.10
C ASP A 169 6.00 2.42 -10.47
N LEU A 170 5.26 1.32 -10.35
CA LEU A 170 3.84 1.30 -10.64
C LEU A 170 3.07 2.06 -9.57
N ARG A 171 2.38 3.12 -9.98
CA ARG A 171 1.41 3.83 -9.14
C ARG A 171 0.26 2.90 -8.79
N ILE A 172 0.01 2.74 -7.50
CA ILE A 172 -1.12 1.98 -6.95
C ILE A 172 -2.21 2.91 -6.41
N SER A 173 -1.89 4.20 -6.26
CA SER A 173 -2.82 5.26 -5.92
C SER A 173 -2.38 6.59 -6.55
N ARG A 174 -3.10 7.67 -6.24
CA ARG A 174 -2.84 9.01 -6.79
C ARG A 174 -1.45 9.50 -6.44
N HIS A 175 -0.95 9.27 -5.23
CA HIS A 175 0.36 9.77 -4.78
C HIS A 175 1.41 8.67 -4.60
N PHE A 176 1.00 7.41 -4.41
CA PHE A 176 1.92 6.34 -4.02
C PHE A 176 2.12 5.27 -5.09
N ARG A 177 3.36 4.76 -5.14
CA ARG A 177 3.83 3.62 -5.92
C ARG A 177 3.93 2.39 -5.02
N LEU A 178 3.98 1.20 -5.64
CA LEU A 178 4.18 -0.03 -4.88
C LEU A 178 5.52 -0.02 -4.12
N GLY A 179 6.57 0.50 -4.75
CA GLY A 179 7.91 0.60 -4.17
C GLY A 179 8.00 1.43 -2.89
N ASP A 180 7.14 2.45 -2.74
CA ASP A 180 7.12 3.32 -1.56
C ASP A 180 6.81 2.55 -0.27
N PHE A 181 6.22 1.36 -0.37
CA PHE A 181 5.87 0.51 0.77
C PHE A 181 6.91 -0.58 1.08
N ALA A 182 8.07 -0.57 0.43
CA ALA A 182 9.18 -1.49 0.74
C ALA A 182 10.05 -0.98 1.92
N LEU A 183 11.05 -1.77 2.32
CA LEU A 183 11.99 -1.43 3.40
C LEU A 183 13.21 -0.62 2.94
N ASP A 184 13.55 -0.68 1.66
CA ASP A 184 14.82 -0.17 1.19
C ASP A 184 14.82 1.33 0.89
N TYR A 185 15.89 2.01 1.28
CA TYR A 185 16.14 3.42 1.01
C TYR A 185 17.49 3.63 0.30
N PRO A 186 17.67 4.65 -0.57
CA PRO A 186 16.59 5.13 -1.40
C PRO A 186 16.19 3.98 -2.30
N TRP A 187 17.10 3.09 -2.72
CA TRP A 187 16.84 1.91 -3.55
C TRP A 187 17.98 0.87 -3.48
N PHE A 188 18.51 0.50 -2.31
CA PHE A 188 19.66 -0.46 -2.23
C PHE A 188 19.41 -1.81 -2.91
N SER A 189 18.15 -2.18 -3.04
CA SER A 189 17.66 -3.35 -3.74
C SER A 189 17.05 -3.04 -5.10
N LEU A 190 17.28 -1.87 -5.72
CA LEU A 190 16.82 -1.58 -7.07
C LEU A 190 17.25 -2.74 -7.99
N GLY A 191 16.29 -3.48 -8.57
CA GLY A 191 16.53 -4.69 -9.37
C GLY A 191 16.69 -6.02 -8.61
N LYS A 192 16.67 -6.02 -7.27
CA LYS A 192 16.54 -7.22 -6.44
C LYS A 192 15.08 -7.41 -6.04
N ARG A 193 14.67 -8.67 -6.03
CA ARG A 193 13.30 -9.07 -5.66
C ARG A 193 13.07 -8.86 -4.18
N GLN A 194 12.06 -8.09 -3.82
CA GLN A 194 11.51 -8.02 -2.48
C GLN A 194 10.06 -8.48 -2.47
N TYR A 195 9.66 -9.20 -1.43
CA TYR A 195 8.25 -9.53 -1.21
C TYR A 195 7.70 -8.72 -0.04
N ILE A 196 6.66 -7.92 -0.30
CA ILE A 196 6.04 -7.04 0.69
C ILE A 196 4.61 -7.47 0.99
N ALA A 197 4.20 -7.42 2.25
CA ALA A 197 2.78 -7.38 2.59
C ALA A 197 2.30 -5.92 2.51
N LEU A 198 1.06 -5.72 2.07
CA LEU A 198 0.47 -4.38 1.99
C LEU A 198 -1.04 -4.46 2.22
N ASP A 199 -1.53 -3.72 3.21
CA ASP A 199 -2.93 -3.52 3.51
C ASP A 199 -3.49 -2.34 2.72
N TYR A 200 -4.61 -2.51 2.02
CA TYR A 200 -5.21 -1.45 1.20
C TYR A 200 -5.77 -0.31 2.03
N GLY A 201 -6.20 -0.63 3.26
CA GLY A 201 -6.61 0.36 4.24
C GLY A 201 -5.49 1.34 4.56
N LEU A 202 -4.23 0.88 4.56
CA LEU A 202 -3.06 1.73 4.76
C LEU A 202 -2.86 2.69 3.59
N VAL A 203 -2.93 2.19 2.35
CA VAL A 203 -2.82 3.04 1.13
C VAL A 203 -3.92 4.09 1.10
N ARG A 204 -5.18 3.69 1.39
CA ARG A 204 -6.30 4.61 1.50
C ARG A 204 -6.09 5.65 2.59
N LYS A 205 -5.61 5.24 3.77
CA LYS A 205 -5.35 6.16 4.89
C LYS A 205 -4.27 7.18 4.55
N MET A 206 -3.25 6.78 3.81
CA MET A 206 -2.22 7.69 3.32
C MET A 206 -2.78 8.73 2.34
N GLU A 207 -3.62 8.32 1.39
CA GLU A 207 -4.32 9.28 0.50
C GLU A 207 -5.24 10.23 1.27
N ASP A 208 -6.00 9.71 2.24
CA ASP A 208 -6.87 10.53 3.09
C ASP A 208 -6.07 11.52 3.97
N LEU A 209 -4.84 11.17 4.36
CA LEU A 209 -3.90 12.05 5.07
C LEU A 209 -3.34 13.13 4.13
N VAL A 210 -2.95 12.78 2.91
CA VAL A 210 -2.56 13.77 1.88
C VAL A 210 -3.66 14.81 1.69
N ASP A 211 -4.91 14.36 1.54
CA ASP A 211 -6.05 15.28 1.41
C ASP A 211 -6.30 16.11 2.67
N GLU A 212 -6.02 15.57 3.86
CA GLU A 212 -6.12 16.30 5.13
C GLU A 212 -5.11 17.43 5.20
N LEU A 213 -3.84 17.14 4.91
CA LEU A 213 -2.74 18.11 4.89
C LEU A 213 -3.00 19.21 3.86
N ASN A 214 -3.39 18.83 2.63
CA ASN A 214 -3.73 19.79 1.58
C ASN A 214 -4.88 20.72 1.98
N ARG A 215 -5.91 20.19 2.66
CA ARG A 215 -7.03 21.00 3.19
C ARG A 215 -6.58 21.95 4.29
N ALA A 216 -5.53 21.62 5.02
CA ALA A 216 -4.91 22.48 6.03
C ALA A 216 -3.90 23.48 5.45
N GLY A 217 -3.66 23.47 4.13
CA GLY A 217 -2.69 24.35 3.46
C GLY A 217 -1.25 23.85 3.54
N LEU A 218 -1.02 22.61 3.98
CA LEU A 218 0.28 21.95 3.96
C LEU A 218 0.49 21.21 2.62
N PRO A 219 1.74 21.03 2.16
CA PRO A 219 2.05 20.39 0.89
C PRO A 219 1.93 18.86 0.97
N GLY A 220 0.73 18.33 1.24
CA GLY A 220 0.51 16.91 1.50
C GLY A 220 0.96 15.97 0.38
N ASP A 221 1.02 16.44 -0.87
CA ASP A 221 1.57 15.68 -2.01
C ASP A 221 3.10 15.45 -1.92
N LYS A 222 3.76 16.04 -0.92
CA LYS A 222 5.18 15.90 -0.58
C LYS A 222 5.45 14.96 0.59
N ILE A 223 4.47 14.14 0.98
CA ILE A 223 4.74 13.04 1.90
C ILE A 223 5.78 12.11 1.28
N VAL A 224 6.80 11.79 2.07
CA VAL A 224 7.80 10.75 1.76
C VAL A 224 7.65 9.63 2.78
N ILE A 225 7.35 8.42 2.31
CA ILE A 225 7.42 7.22 3.13
C ILE A 225 8.90 6.85 3.29
N ILE A 226 9.36 6.79 4.52
CA ILE A 226 10.73 6.41 4.86
C ILE A 226 10.90 4.89 4.72
N TYR A 227 9.94 4.13 5.24
CA TYR A 227 9.75 2.71 4.94
C TYR A 227 8.37 2.26 5.43
N ALA A 228 7.86 1.14 4.90
CA ALA A 228 6.60 0.54 5.33
C ALA A 228 6.76 -0.93 5.73
N PHE A 229 6.70 -1.87 4.79
CA PHE A 229 6.79 -3.28 5.14
C PHE A 229 8.20 -3.64 5.63
N ARG A 230 8.31 -4.17 6.85
CA ARG A 230 9.55 -4.70 7.41
C ARG A 230 9.43 -6.22 7.53
N PRO A 231 10.21 -7.05 6.82
CA PRO A 231 10.11 -8.50 6.95
C PRO A 231 10.25 -8.94 8.41
N PRO A 232 9.49 -9.93 8.91
CA PRO A 232 9.67 -10.46 10.25
C PRO A 232 11.12 -10.74 10.64
N ALA A 233 11.91 -11.36 9.74
CA ALA A 233 13.34 -11.62 9.96
C ALA A 233 14.14 -10.35 10.25
N TYR A 234 13.80 -9.22 9.61
CA TYR A 234 14.47 -7.95 9.86
C TYR A 234 14.25 -7.44 11.29
N ASN A 235 13.03 -7.57 11.81
CA ASN A 235 12.71 -7.18 13.18
C ASN A 235 13.23 -8.20 14.20
N THR A 236 12.93 -9.49 14.03
CA THR A 236 13.26 -10.53 15.02
C THR A 236 14.75 -10.79 15.12
N ASP A 237 15.49 -10.84 14.00
CA ASP A 237 16.93 -11.14 14.02
C ASP A 237 17.75 -9.99 14.64
N ARG A 238 17.23 -8.76 14.58
CA ARG A 238 17.89 -7.57 15.14
C ARG A 238 17.47 -7.28 16.59
N VAL A 239 16.25 -7.63 17.01
CA VAL A 239 15.84 -7.60 18.44
C VAL A 239 16.77 -8.45 19.30
N VAL A 240 17.20 -9.60 18.78
CA VAL A 240 18.15 -10.50 19.47
C VAL A 240 19.58 -9.94 19.52
N ARG A 241 19.93 -8.99 18.62
CA ARG A 241 21.30 -8.45 18.51
C ARG A 241 21.50 -7.09 19.19
N ASP A 242 20.51 -6.20 19.18
CA ASP A 242 20.76 -4.77 19.45
C ASP A 242 20.25 -4.25 20.81
N SER A 243 19.60 -5.07 21.65
CA SER A 243 19.18 -4.71 23.03
C SER A 243 18.42 -3.36 23.13
N GLU A 244 18.43 -2.69 24.29
CA GLU A 244 17.56 -1.57 24.72
C GLU A 244 17.49 -0.33 23.80
N GLN A 245 18.32 -0.24 22.76
CA GLN A 245 18.36 0.87 21.80
C GLN A 245 17.59 0.60 20.50
N SER A 246 17.05 -0.61 20.32
CA SER A 246 16.32 -0.98 19.11
C SER A 246 14.87 -0.50 19.15
N LEU A 247 14.45 0.32 18.17
CA LEU A 247 13.03 0.66 17.95
C LEU A 247 12.22 -0.50 17.37
N LYS A 248 12.83 -1.69 17.19
CA LYS A 248 12.18 -2.88 16.64
C LYS A 248 11.46 -3.61 17.77
N ALA A 249 10.18 -3.88 17.53
CA ALA A 249 9.38 -4.70 18.40
C ALA A 249 8.93 -5.98 17.67
N PRO A 250 8.81 -7.11 18.39
CA PRO A 250 8.00 -8.22 17.92
C PRO A 250 6.55 -7.74 17.74
N PHE A 251 5.82 -8.34 16.81
CA PHE A 251 4.43 -7.98 16.52
C PHE A 251 4.26 -6.50 16.09
N SER A 252 5.26 -5.91 15.43
CA SER A 252 5.10 -4.57 14.85
C SER A 252 4.19 -4.63 13.63
N PHE A 253 3.28 -3.66 13.48
CA PHE A 253 2.37 -3.60 12.32
C PHE A 253 3.10 -3.41 10.97
N HIS A 254 4.36 -2.96 10.97
CA HIS A 254 5.22 -2.98 9.78
C HIS A 254 5.42 -4.40 9.24
N GLN A 255 5.51 -5.41 10.12
CA GLN A 255 5.67 -6.82 9.73
C GLN A 255 4.46 -7.36 8.97
N TYR A 256 3.30 -6.72 9.12
CA TYR A 256 2.05 -7.17 8.55
C TYR A 256 1.59 -6.32 7.36
N GLY A 257 2.41 -5.36 6.90
CA GLY A 257 2.06 -4.46 5.80
C GLY A 257 1.01 -3.41 6.18
N LYS A 258 0.90 -3.09 7.48
CA LYS A 258 -0.18 -2.28 8.06
C LYS A 258 0.31 -0.98 8.68
N ALA A 259 1.60 -0.64 8.55
CA ALA A 259 2.20 0.56 9.10
C ALA A 259 3.16 1.22 8.11
N VAL A 260 3.33 2.54 8.28
CA VAL A 260 4.28 3.38 7.57
C VAL A 260 4.96 4.31 8.55
N ASP A 261 6.24 4.58 8.28
CA ASP A 261 6.98 5.68 8.88
C ASP A 261 7.23 6.70 7.78
N PHE A 262 6.89 7.97 8.02
CA PHE A 262 6.86 8.99 6.98
C PHE A 262 7.18 10.40 7.51
N ILE A 263 7.54 11.27 6.57
CA ILE A 263 7.81 12.69 6.77
C ILE A 263 7.07 13.51 5.72
N LEU A 264 6.94 14.81 5.98
CA LEU A 264 6.60 15.81 4.98
C LEU A 264 7.91 16.50 4.56
N ASP A 265 8.27 16.38 3.30
CA ASP A 265 9.59 16.79 2.76
C ASP A 265 9.36 17.54 1.44
N ALA A 266 9.04 18.83 1.54
CA ALA A 266 8.67 19.63 0.38
C ALA A 266 9.87 20.09 -0.46
N ASP A 267 11.05 20.21 0.15
CA ASP A 267 12.28 20.64 -0.51
C ASP A 267 13.14 19.47 -1.03
N GLY A 268 12.83 18.24 -0.64
CA GLY A 268 13.46 17.02 -1.12
C GLY A 268 14.82 16.74 -0.48
N ASP A 269 15.12 17.34 0.66
CA ASP A 269 16.38 17.14 1.39
C ASP A 269 16.37 15.88 2.29
N LEU A 270 15.23 15.18 2.34
CA LEU A 270 14.98 13.95 3.09
C LEU A 270 14.89 14.13 4.60
N ARG A 271 14.74 15.38 5.05
CA ARG A 271 14.35 15.76 6.40
C ARG A 271 12.88 16.12 6.44
N LEU A 272 12.33 16.03 7.63
CA LEU A 272 11.03 16.60 7.92
C LEU A 272 11.16 18.13 7.82
N ASP A 273 10.22 18.76 7.13
CA ASP A 273 10.11 20.21 7.08
C ASP A 273 9.86 20.80 8.48
N ASP A 274 10.23 22.06 8.69
CA ASP A 274 9.86 22.86 9.87
C ASP A 274 8.36 23.19 9.81
N LEU A 275 7.55 22.41 10.52
CA LEU A 275 6.09 22.45 10.47
C LEU A 275 5.48 23.33 11.56
N ASP A 276 6.23 23.62 12.63
CA ASP A 276 5.79 24.55 13.68
C ASP A 276 6.31 25.99 13.49
N GLY A 277 7.28 26.18 12.59
CA GLY A 277 7.77 27.47 12.12
C GLY A 277 8.80 28.11 13.06
N ASP A 278 9.45 27.35 13.93
CA ASP A 278 10.44 27.84 14.89
C ASP A 278 11.87 27.95 14.33
N GLY A 279 12.08 27.48 13.09
CA GLY A 279 13.35 27.46 12.39
C GLY A 279 14.25 26.28 12.72
N ARG A 280 13.74 25.24 13.41
CA ARG A 280 14.48 24.04 13.80
C ARG A 280 13.68 22.80 13.40
N ILE A 281 14.41 21.74 13.06
CA ILE A 281 13.80 20.43 12.76
C ILE A 281 13.92 19.56 14.01
N THR A 282 12.80 19.35 14.69
CA THR A 282 12.72 18.64 15.97
C THR A 282 11.53 17.68 16.02
N VAL A 283 11.43 16.91 17.11
CA VAL A 283 10.26 16.03 17.34
C VAL A 283 8.94 16.81 17.46
N ARG A 284 8.99 18.14 17.65
CA ARG A 284 7.81 19.02 17.67
C ARG A 284 7.18 19.13 16.29
N ASP A 285 7.98 19.14 15.22
CA ASP A 285 7.49 19.06 13.84
C ASP A 285 6.79 17.73 13.56
N ALA A 286 7.36 16.63 14.06
CA ALA A 286 6.72 15.31 13.95
C ALA A 286 5.37 15.31 14.69
N ALA A 287 5.26 15.99 15.83
CA ALA A 287 4.00 16.15 16.53
C ALA A 287 3.00 17.04 15.78
N ALA A 288 3.45 18.10 15.10
CA ALA A 288 2.62 18.92 14.23
C ALA A 288 2.06 18.11 13.05
N LEU A 289 2.85 17.18 12.49
CA LEU A 289 2.36 16.24 11.49
C LEU A 289 1.41 15.19 12.07
N ALA A 290 1.73 14.63 13.24
CA ALA A 290 0.91 13.64 13.94
C ALA A 290 -0.47 14.19 14.35
N HIS A 291 -0.62 15.51 14.47
CA HIS A 291 -1.91 16.16 14.65
C HIS A 291 -2.93 15.75 13.57
N TYR A 292 -2.51 15.74 12.31
CA TYR A 292 -3.39 15.39 11.20
C TYR A 292 -3.74 13.90 11.18
N VAL A 293 -2.83 13.05 11.68
CA VAL A 293 -3.15 11.63 11.95
C VAL A 293 -4.23 11.51 13.02
N ASN A 294 -4.19 12.33 14.09
CA ASN A 294 -5.24 12.37 15.11
C ASN A 294 -6.58 12.84 14.56
N VAL A 295 -6.59 13.91 13.76
CA VAL A 295 -7.81 14.41 13.10
C VAL A 295 -8.42 13.31 12.24
N LEU A 296 -7.60 12.63 11.44
CA LEU A 296 -8.03 11.54 10.57
C LEU A 296 -8.59 10.35 11.35
N ASP A 297 -7.90 9.89 12.39
CA ASP A 297 -8.32 8.76 13.22
C ASP A 297 -9.60 9.06 14.00
N ARG A 298 -9.75 10.28 14.54
CA ARG A 298 -11.00 10.72 15.20
C ARG A 298 -12.15 10.71 14.20
N ARG A 299 -11.92 11.14 12.95
CA ARG A 299 -12.93 11.10 11.88
C ARG A 299 -13.31 9.66 11.51
N TYR A 300 -12.35 8.75 11.40
CA TYR A 300 -12.66 7.34 11.14
C TYR A 300 -13.46 6.71 12.27
N ARG A 301 -13.10 6.97 13.53
CA ARG A 301 -13.88 6.51 14.70
C ARG A 301 -15.31 7.02 14.66
N ALA A 302 -15.51 8.32 14.41
CA ALA A 302 -16.84 8.91 14.32
C ALA A 302 -17.72 8.30 13.21
N ARG A 303 -17.09 7.75 12.17
CA ARG A 303 -17.76 7.10 11.03
C ARG A 303 -17.77 5.57 11.10
N ALA A 304 -17.31 4.98 12.20
CA ALA A 304 -17.15 3.53 12.37
C ALA A 304 -16.31 2.86 11.25
N VAL A 305 -15.32 3.58 10.71
CA VAL A 305 -14.37 3.05 9.73
C VAL A 305 -13.17 2.47 10.48
N LEU A 306 -12.91 1.17 10.35
CA LEU A 306 -11.84 0.45 11.06
C LEU A 306 -10.44 0.67 10.46
N LEU A 307 -10.13 1.91 10.06
CA LEU A 307 -8.81 2.33 9.56
C LEU A 307 -8.05 3.20 10.55
N TYR A 308 -8.66 3.54 11.69
CA TYR A 308 -7.90 4.17 12.77
C TYR A 308 -6.83 3.21 13.31
N GLY A 309 -5.76 3.75 13.88
CA GLY A 309 -4.74 2.89 14.45
C GLY A 309 -3.80 3.57 15.40
N GLY A 310 -2.63 2.98 15.57
CA GLY A 310 -1.54 3.54 16.33
C GLY A 310 -0.87 4.67 15.57
N ALA A 311 -0.41 5.67 16.31
CA ALA A 311 0.47 6.69 15.78
C ALA A 311 1.55 7.00 16.80
N GLY A 312 2.76 7.26 16.33
CA GLY A 312 3.83 7.70 17.21
C GLY A 312 4.77 8.67 16.55
N ILE A 313 5.54 9.37 17.38
CA ILE A 313 6.57 10.31 16.94
C ILE A 313 7.92 9.85 17.45
N TYR A 314 8.94 10.07 16.63
CA TYR A 314 10.30 9.68 16.91
C TYR A 314 11.23 10.83 16.54
N ASP A 315 12.32 10.98 17.27
CA ASP A 315 13.35 12.01 17.05
C ASP A 315 14.41 11.56 16.04
N HIS A 316 14.57 10.25 15.83
CA HIS A 316 15.45 9.65 14.83
C HIS A 316 14.93 8.28 14.37
N HIS A 317 15.22 7.89 13.11
CA HIS A 317 14.89 6.58 12.55
C HIS A 317 15.68 5.45 13.23
N ASP A 318 15.44 4.17 12.91
CA ASP A 318 16.32 3.04 13.31
C ASP A 318 17.05 2.42 12.12
N PHE A 319 17.14 3.17 11.02
CA PHE A 319 17.69 2.78 9.73
C PHE A 319 18.88 3.68 9.38
N TRP A 320 20.07 3.29 9.85
CA TRP A 320 21.30 4.10 9.70
C TRP A 320 21.84 4.11 8.27
N GLU A 321 21.29 3.26 7.41
CA GLU A 321 21.53 3.23 5.99
C GLU A 321 20.97 4.50 5.28
N ARG A 322 20.08 5.27 5.94
CA ARG A 322 19.68 6.61 5.49
C ARG A 322 20.81 7.63 5.72
N PRO A 323 21.15 8.46 4.73
CA PRO A 323 22.21 9.46 4.83
C PRO A 323 21.86 10.60 5.79
N VAL A 324 20.57 10.82 6.04
CA VAL A 324 20.06 11.92 6.84
C VAL A 324 19.12 11.40 7.91
N GLN A 325 19.42 11.74 9.16
CA GLN A 325 18.52 11.53 10.29
C GLN A 325 17.56 12.70 10.43
N THR A 326 16.31 12.41 10.75
CA THR A 326 15.24 13.38 10.96
C THR A 326 14.19 12.78 11.88
N PRO A 327 13.47 13.61 12.65
CA PRO A 327 12.22 13.22 13.27
C PRO A 327 11.22 12.73 12.23
N TYR A 328 10.31 11.85 12.62
CA TYR A 328 9.30 11.29 11.74
C TYR A 328 8.04 10.83 12.49
N VAL A 329 7.00 10.51 11.73
CA VAL A 329 5.73 10.00 12.24
C VAL A 329 5.54 8.55 11.82
N HIS A 330 5.21 7.69 12.79
CA HIS A 330 4.63 6.37 12.56
C HIS A 330 3.11 6.49 12.48
N MET A 331 2.51 5.73 11.55
CA MET A 331 1.06 5.49 11.53
C MET A 331 0.76 4.06 11.10
N ASP A 332 -0.29 3.46 11.69
CA ASP A 332 -0.81 2.17 11.26
C ASP A 332 -2.35 2.11 11.18
N VAL A 333 -2.84 0.97 10.68
CA VAL A 333 -4.27 0.64 10.51
C VAL A 333 -4.70 -0.55 11.39
N ARG A 334 -4.19 -0.64 12.62
CA ARG A 334 -4.49 -1.77 13.53
C ARG A 334 -5.98 -1.99 13.83
N GLY A 335 -6.80 -0.93 13.74
CA GLY A 335 -8.27 -1.03 13.83
C GLY A 335 -8.83 -1.28 15.23
N PHE A 336 -8.02 -1.17 16.28
CA PHE A 336 -8.46 -1.28 17.68
C PHE A 336 -7.89 -0.15 18.56
N LEU A 337 -8.50 0.00 19.73
CA LEU A 337 -8.21 1.03 20.73
C LEU A 337 -7.46 0.42 21.91
N ASP A 338 -6.97 1.26 22.81
CA ASP A 338 -6.48 0.78 24.09
C ASP A 338 -7.61 0.23 24.98
N GLU A 339 -7.24 -0.32 26.13
CA GLU A 339 -8.17 -0.87 27.13
C GLU A 339 -9.18 0.15 27.69
N ASN A 340 -8.89 1.45 27.56
CA ASN A 340 -9.73 2.56 28.00
C ASN A 340 -10.57 3.16 26.85
N GLY A 341 -10.48 2.60 25.63
CA GLY A 341 -11.19 3.11 24.46
C GLY A 341 -10.55 4.37 23.85
N HIS A 342 -9.28 4.63 24.11
CA HIS A 342 -8.51 5.71 23.49
C HIS A 342 -7.69 5.23 22.30
N LEU A 343 -7.32 6.19 21.45
CA LEU A 343 -6.38 5.95 20.36
C LEU A 343 -5.00 5.65 20.94
N ILE A 344 -4.33 4.63 20.42
CA ILE A 344 -3.01 4.21 20.93
C ILE A 344 -1.95 5.17 20.40
N ARG A 345 -1.21 5.83 21.30
CA ARG A 345 -0.22 6.85 20.98
C ARG A 345 1.06 6.69 21.78
N TRP A 346 2.20 7.02 21.19
CA TRP A 346 3.50 6.95 21.85
C TRP A 346 4.51 7.95 21.23
N PRO A 347 5.57 8.34 21.96
CA PRO A 347 5.84 8.06 23.38
C PRO A 347 4.84 8.75 24.32
N SER A 348 4.92 8.44 25.62
CA SER A 348 4.13 9.13 26.66
C SER A 348 4.73 10.48 27.05
N GLU A 349 6.02 10.67 26.79
CA GLU A 349 6.80 11.85 27.14
C GLU A 349 7.57 12.34 25.93
N TRP A 350 7.81 13.64 25.86
CA TRP A 350 8.57 14.26 24.79
C TRP A 350 10.03 13.80 24.84
N PRO A 351 10.59 13.27 23.74
CA PRO A 351 11.99 12.82 23.72
C PRO A 351 13.04 13.87 24.09
N ASP A 352 12.73 15.15 23.83
CA ASP A 352 13.64 16.29 24.07
C ASP A 352 13.67 16.77 25.53
N THR A 353 12.57 16.60 26.27
CA THR A 353 12.33 17.26 27.57
C THR A 353 11.90 16.31 28.68
N GLY A 354 11.41 15.11 28.34
CA GLY A 354 10.83 14.16 29.30
C GLY A 354 9.46 14.59 29.84
N GLU A 355 8.88 15.69 29.33
CA GLU A 355 7.57 16.15 29.78
C GLU A 355 6.44 15.29 29.19
N PRO A 356 5.34 15.03 29.92
CA PRO A 356 4.22 14.25 29.39
C PRO A 356 3.59 14.87 28.14
N ILE A 357 3.30 14.03 27.14
CA ILE A 357 2.61 14.42 25.91
C ILE A 357 1.10 14.33 26.13
N ALA A 358 0.42 15.47 26.00
CA ALA A 358 -1.05 15.51 25.98
C ALA A 358 -1.59 15.16 24.59
N TRP A 359 -1.54 13.89 24.18
CA TRP A 359 -1.98 13.40 22.86
C TRP A 359 -3.42 13.77 22.47
N GLY A 360 -4.30 14.00 23.44
CA GLY A 360 -5.66 14.48 23.18
C GLY A 360 -5.73 15.95 22.75
N LYS A 361 -4.67 16.73 22.98
CA LYS A 361 -4.53 18.14 22.57
C LYS A 361 -3.71 18.31 21.30
N LEU A 362 -2.88 17.30 20.98
CA LEU A 362 -2.37 17.11 19.65
C LEU A 362 -3.49 16.66 18.71
#